data_AF-A0AAD4K1K8-F1
#
_entry.id   AF-A0AAD4K1K8-F1
#
_cell.length_a   1.000
_cell.length_b   1.000
_cell.length_c   1.000
_cell.angle_alpha   90.00
_cell.angle_beta   90.00
_cell.angle_gamma   90.00
#
_symmetry.space_group_name_H-M   'P 1'
#
loop_
_entity.id
_entity.type
_entity.pdbx_description
1 polymer ?
#
loop_
_entity_poly.entity_id
_entity_poly.type
_entity_poly.pdbx_seq_one_letter_code
_entity_poly.pdbx_strand_id
1 'polypeptide(L)'
;MNPLDKIHALDEIEKDILLCMQSAGLALQELGKEKSSQKSAETQSQQFLKSLSSVESKLSEQINYLTQVSTGQPHEGSGYASAKVLQMAWHRIHHARSRVRELEETKAKHSHAARQQQKRQQEHAAAQQQQQAAAAAAQQQQQQAAGAGVGVGSGSGSGSADGGATGGSSSTSG
;
A
#
# COMPACT_ATOMS: atom_id res chain seq x y z
N MET A 1 -18.68 -16.20 16.92
CA MET A 1 -18.18 -17.60 16.86
C MET A 1 -16.89 -17.59 16.05
N ASN A 2 -15.80 -18.12 16.59
CA ASN A 2 -14.50 -18.12 15.92
C ASN A 2 -14.53 -19.12 14.74
N PRO A 3 -13.89 -18.83 13.58
CA PRO A 3 -13.70 -19.81 12.52
C PRO A 3 -13.16 -21.17 12.99
N LEU A 4 -12.29 -21.19 14.01
CA LEU A 4 -11.76 -22.43 14.61
C LEU A 4 -12.86 -23.24 15.31
N ASP A 5 -13.77 -22.59 16.04
CA ASP A 5 -14.91 -23.26 16.69
C ASP A 5 -15.82 -23.94 15.66
N LYS A 6 -15.88 -23.40 14.43
CA LYS A 6 -16.68 -24.00 13.35
C LYS A 6 -16.05 -25.22 12.75
N ILE A 7 -14.73 -25.21 12.57
CA ILE A 7 -14.00 -26.41 12.14
C ILE A 7 -14.21 -27.51 13.18
N HIS A 8 -14.06 -27.20 14.47
CA HIS A 8 -14.33 -28.17 15.53
C HIS A 8 -15.79 -28.67 15.53
N ALA A 9 -16.77 -27.80 15.30
CA ALA A 9 -18.16 -28.22 15.18
C ALA A 9 -18.39 -29.18 14.01
N LEU A 10 -17.70 -28.99 12.88
CA LEU A 10 -17.75 -29.94 11.75
C LEU A 10 -17.07 -31.27 12.11
N ASP A 11 -15.95 -31.24 12.83
CA ASP A 11 -15.27 -32.46 13.31
C ASP A 11 -16.14 -33.24 14.32
N GLU A 12 -16.97 -32.57 15.10
CA GLU A 12 -17.95 -33.22 15.98
C GLU A 12 -19.10 -33.84 15.18
N ILE A 13 -19.60 -33.15 14.15
CA ILE A 13 -20.60 -33.70 13.24
C ILE A 13 -20.06 -34.96 12.54
N GLU A 14 -18.80 -34.95 12.10
CA GLU A 14 -18.17 -36.12 11.48
C GLU A 14 -18.13 -37.32 12.45
N LYS A 15 -17.77 -37.09 13.72
CA LYS A 15 -17.81 -38.13 14.75
C LYS A 15 -19.22 -38.68 14.96
N ASP A 16 -20.24 -37.83 14.98
CA ASP A 16 -21.64 -38.24 15.11
C ASP A 16 -22.13 -39.03 13.88
N ILE A 17 -21.63 -38.71 12.67
CA ILE A 17 -21.91 -39.48 11.46
C ILE A 17 -21.29 -40.87 11.54
N LEU A 18 -20.03 -40.98 12.00
CA LEU A 18 -19.37 -42.28 12.20
C LEU A 18 -20.16 -43.15 13.20
N LEU A 19 -20.61 -42.56 14.31
CA LEU A 19 -21.41 -43.25 15.31
C LEU A 19 -22.78 -43.70 14.75
N CYS A 20 -23.41 -42.85 13.93
CA CYS A 20 -24.66 -43.16 13.24
C CYS A 20 -24.49 -44.38 12.34
N MET A 21 -23.47 -44.37 11.47
CA MET A 21 -23.16 -45.48 10.57
C MET A 21 -22.81 -46.76 11.34
N GLN A 22 -22.04 -46.66 12.42
CA GLN A 22 -21.70 -47.82 13.26
C GLN A 22 -22.94 -48.44 13.90
N SER A 23 -23.83 -47.62 14.47
CA SER A 23 -25.06 -48.10 15.11
C SER A 23 -25.98 -48.80 14.10
N ALA A 24 -26.11 -48.25 12.89
CA ALA A 24 -26.84 -48.88 11.79
C ALA A 24 -26.21 -50.23 11.38
N GLY A 25 -24.89 -50.26 11.22
CA GLY A 25 -24.15 -51.48 10.88
C GLY A 25 -24.34 -52.59 11.92
N LEU A 26 -24.25 -52.25 13.21
CA LEU A 26 -24.49 -53.18 14.31
C LEU A 26 -25.94 -53.67 14.36
N ALA A 27 -26.92 -52.81 14.10
CA ALA A 27 -28.32 -53.21 14.01
C ALA A 27 -28.55 -54.23 12.89
N LEU A 28 -28.04 -53.94 11.68
CA LEU A 28 -28.15 -54.85 10.54
C LEU A 28 -27.40 -56.17 10.78
N GLN A 29 -26.21 -56.11 11.37
CA GLN A 29 -25.43 -57.30 11.72
C GLN A 29 -26.17 -58.18 12.73
N GLU A 30 -26.84 -57.60 13.72
CA GLU A 30 -27.65 -58.34 14.69
C GLU A 30 -28.87 -59.01 14.04
N LEU A 31 -29.54 -58.29 13.14
CA LEU A 31 -30.68 -58.83 12.39
C LEU A 31 -30.28 -59.95 11.42
N GLY A 32 -29.03 -59.98 10.95
CA GLY A 32 -28.49 -61.03 10.09
C GLY A 32 -28.09 -62.33 10.79
N LYS A 33 -28.18 -62.41 12.13
CA LYS A 33 -27.83 -63.62 12.89
C LYS A 33 -28.93 -64.66 12.85
N GLU A 34 -28.56 -65.94 12.81
CA GLU A 34 -29.51 -67.08 12.91
C GLU A 34 -30.37 -67.04 14.17
N LYS A 35 -29.84 -66.51 15.27
CA LYS A 35 -30.56 -66.25 16.52
C LYS A 35 -30.39 -64.79 16.93
N SER A 36 -31.19 -63.91 16.34
CA SER A 36 -31.12 -62.46 16.57
C SER A 36 -31.66 -62.06 17.95
N SER A 37 -30.99 -61.09 18.58
CA SER A 37 -31.45 -60.42 19.79
C SER A 37 -32.28 -59.19 19.42
N GLN A 38 -33.60 -59.31 19.51
CA GLN A 38 -34.52 -58.20 19.22
C GLN A 38 -34.21 -56.96 20.07
N LYS A 39 -33.91 -57.15 21.37
CA LYS A 39 -33.54 -56.06 22.28
C LYS A 39 -32.27 -55.34 21.83
N SER A 40 -31.27 -56.07 21.35
CA SER A 40 -30.01 -55.47 20.87
C SER A 40 -30.21 -54.72 19.55
N ALA A 41 -30.93 -55.33 18.60
CA ALA A 41 -31.27 -54.68 17.33
C ALA A 41 -32.06 -53.38 17.55
N GLU A 42 -33.02 -53.39 18.47
CA GLU A 42 -33.83 -52.21 18.80
C GLU A 42 -33.01 -51.13 19.50
N THR A 43 -32.11 -51.51 20.42
CA THR A 43 -31.19 -50.55 21.07
C THR A 43 -30.30 -49.86 20.04
N GLN A 44 -29.71 -50.60 19.11
CA GLN A 44 -28.85 -50.04 18.06
C GLN A 44 -29.64 -49.17 17.07
N SER A 45 -30.87 -49.57 16.76
CA SER A 45 -31.78 -48.78 15.92
C SER A 45 -32.16 -47.45 16.58
N GLN A 46 -32.45 -47.45 17.89
CA GLN A 46 -32.72 -46.23 18.65
C GLN A 46 -31.49 -45.32 18.73
N GLN A 47 -30.29 -45.89 18.91
CA GLN A 47 -29.04 -45.13 18.92
C GLN A 47 -28.78 -44.49 17.55
N PHE A 48 -29.02 -45.21 16.45
CA PHE A 48 -28.97 -44.68 15.09
C PHE A 48 -29.91 -43.48 14.93
N LEU A 49 -31.19 -43.61 15.30
CA LEU A 49 -32.17 -42.52 15.17
C LEU A 49 -31.77 -41.27 15.97
N LYS A 50 -31.27 -41.45 17.20
CA LYS A 50 -30.78 -40.34 18.03
C LYS A 50 -29.59 -39.64 17.40
N SER A 51 -28.61 -40.41 16.93
CA SER A 51 -27.40 -39.87 16.28
C SER A 51 -27.77 -39.14 14.98
N LEU A 52 -28.67 -39.71 14.18
CA LEU A 52 -29.15 -39.11 12.94
C LEU A 52 -29.85 -37.77 13.19
N SER A 53 -30.73 -37.70 14.19
CA SER A 53 -31.41 -36.45 14.56
C SER A 53 -30.42 -35.38 15.05
N SER A 54 -29.40 -35.77 15.81
CA SER A 54 -28.30 -34.86 16.21
C SER A 54 -27.57 -34.30 15.00
N VAL A 55 -27.15 -35.18 14.08
CA VAL A 55 -26.44 -34.80 12.84
C VAL A 55 -27.29 -33.85 12.00
N GLU A 56 -28.58 -34.15 11.81
CA GLU A 56 -29.50 -33.32 11.02
C GLU A 56 -29.68 -31.91 11.62
N SER A 57 -29.87 -31.83 12.94
CA SER A 57 -29.99 -30.55 13.65
C SER A 57 -28.72 -29.71 13.52
N LYS A 58 -27.55 -30.31 13.80
CA LYS A 58 -26.26 -29.61 13.75
C LYS A 58 -25.90 -29.17 12.33
N LEU A 59 -26.14 -30.00 11.32
CA LEU A 59 -25.92 -29.63 9.92
C LEU A 59 -26.85 -28.51 9.48
N SER A 60 -28.12 -28.55 9.88
CA SER A 60 -29.08 -27.49 9.58
C SER A 60 -28.64 -26.14 10.17
N GLU A 61 -28.13 -26.14 11.40
CA GLU A 61 -27.55 -24.94 12.01
C GLU A 61 -26.33 -24.42 11.23
N GLN A 62 -25.41 -25.29 10.80
CA GLN A 62 -24.27 -24.85 10.00
C GLN A 62 -24.68 -24.33 8.62
N ILE A 63 -25.67 -24.96 7.97
CA ILE A 63 -26.23 -24.49 6.70
C ILE A 63 -26.87 -23.12 6.89
N ASN A 64 -27.76 -22.96 7.89
CA ASN A 64 -28.39 -21.68 8.20
C ASN A 64 -27.36 -20.59 8.47
N TYR A 65 -26.31 -20.91 9.23
CA TYR A 65 -25.22 -19.98 9.45
C TYR A 65 -24.50 -19.62 8.15
N LEU A 66 -24.10 -20.61 7.33
CA LEU A 66 -23.43 -20.37 6.06
C LEU A 66 -24.30 -19.52 5.14
N THR A 67 -25.60 -19.78 5.08
CA THR A 67 -26.58 -18.96 4.39
C THR A 67 -26.60 -17.54 4.94
N GLN A 68 -26.65 -17.35 6.26
CA GLN A 68 -26.68 -16.03 6.90
C GLN A 68 -25.40 -15.21 6.62
N VAL A 69 -24.23 -15.84 6.68
CA VAL A 69 -22.96 -15.16 6.39
C VAL A 69 -22.67 -14.98 4.90
N SER A 70 -23.24 -15.84 4.04
CA SER A 70 -23.08 -15.75 2.58
C SER A 70 -24.10 -14.83 1.92
N THR A 71 -25.27 -14.64 2.53
CA THR A 71 -26.35 -13.77 1.99
C THR A 71 -26.32 -12.35 2.57
N GLY A 72 -25.26 -11.99 3.31
CA GLY A 72 -24.89 -10.58 3.51
C GLY A 72 -25.67 -9.86 4.61
N GLN A 73 -26.15 -10.55 5.64
CA GLN A 73 -26.59 -9.82 6.81
C GLN A 73 -25.40 -9.08 7.46
N PRO A 74 -25.51 -7.75 7.69
CA PRO A 74 -24.42 -6.90 8.15
C PRO A 74 -24.18 -7.12 9.65
N HIS A 75 -23.48 -8.19 10.01
CA HIS A 75 -23.08 -8.43 11.39
C HIS A 75 -21.57 -8.28 11.54
N GLU A 76 -21.18 -7.65 12.64
CA GLU A 76 -19.84 -7.33 13.13
C GLU A 76 -18.92 -8.54 13.40
N GLY A 77 -19.03 -9.63 12.62
CA GLY A 77 -18.30 -10.88 12.86
C GLY A 77 -17.96 -11.69 11.60
N SER A 78 -18.26 -11.22 10.39
CA SER A 78 -17.85 -11.90 9.16
C SER A 78 -16.45 -11.47 8.72
N GLY A 79 -15.70 -12.38 8.09
CA GLY A 79 -14.39 -12.10 7.49
C GLY A 79 -14.41 -10.93 6.48
N TYR A 80 -15.59 -10.53 6.00
CA TYR A 80 -15.78 -9.34 5.18
C TYR A 80 -15.39 -8.06 5.94
N ALA A 81 -15.73 -7.95 7.24
CA ALA A 81 -15.34 -6.78 8.04
C ALA A 81 -13.81 -6.67 8.15
N SER A 82 -13.12 -7.77 8.46
CA SER A 82 -11.66 -7.81 8.51
C SER A 82 -11.00 -7.64 7.13
N ALA A 83 -11.58 -8.21 6.07
CA ALA A 83 -11.12 -8.01 4.69
C ALA A 83 -11.30 -6.55 4.23
N LYS A 84 -12.39 -5.89 4.62
CA LYS A 84 -12.62 -4.47 4.31
C LYS A 84 -11.69 -3.57 5.10
N VAL A 85 -11.46 -3.86 6.39
CA VAL A 85 -10.46 -3.17 7.21
C VAL A 85 -9.07 -3.33 6.59
N LEU A 86 -8.70 -4.52 6.14
CA LEU A 86 -7.44 -4.77 5.45
C LEU A 86 -7.34 -3.98 4.14
N GLN A 87 -8.39 -3.99 3.32
CA GLN A 87 -8.45 -3.19 2.08
C GLN A 87 -8.27 -1.70 2.39
N MET A 88 -8.96 -1.17 3.40
CA MET A 88 -8.81 0.22 3.83
C MET A 88 -7.41 0.51 4.37
N ALA A 89 -6.82 -0.40 5.15
CA ALA A 89 -5.45 -0.26 5.64
C ALA A 89 -4.47 -0.20 4.47
N TRP A 90 -4.66 -1.02 3.43
CA TRP A 90 -3.85 -0.99 2.22
C TRP A 90 -3.93 0.38 1.51
N HIS A 91 -5.14 0.91 1.31
CA HIS A 91 -5.33 2.24 0.74
C HIS A 91 -4.70 3.34 1.61
N ARG A 92 -4.83 3.26 2.93
CA ARG A 92 -4.21 4.21 3.89
C ARG A 92 -2.69 4.18 3.81
N ILE A 93 -2.09 2.98 3.75
CA ILE A 93 -0.64 2.80 3.61
C ILE A 93 -0.16 3.33 2.26
N HIS A 94 -0.87 3.03 1.18
CA HIS A 94 -0.54 3.55 -0.14
C HIS A 94 -0.54 5.09 -0.16
N HIS A 95 -1.58 5.71 0.41
CA HIS A 95 -1.66 7.16 0.53
C HIS A 95 -0.52 7.74 1.38
N ALA A 96 -0.22 7.13 2.54
CA ALA A 96 0.89 7.55 3.39
C ALA A 96 2.24 7.45 2.66
N ARG A 97 2.48 6.37 1.91
CA ARG A 97 3.68 6.20 1.09
C ARG A 97 3.79 7.27 0.00
N SER A 98 2.70 7.60 -0.69
CA SER A 98 2.66 8.68 -1.68
C SER A 98 3.04 10.02 -1.05
N ARG A 99 2.43 10.36 0.09
CA ARG A 99 2.71 11.60 0.82
C ARG A 99 4.17 11.70 1.27
N VAL A 100 4.74 10.61 1.79
CA VAL A 100 6.15 10.56 2.20
C VAL A 100 7.06 10.80 0.99
N ARG A 101 6.79 10.16 -0.15
CA ARG A 101 7.57 10.34 -1.38
C ARG A 101 7.54 11.79 -1.86
N GLU A 102 6.36 12.41 -1.89
CA GLU A 102 6.21 13.83 -2.27
C GLU A 102 7.01 14.76 -1.33
N LEU A 103 7.03 14.46 -0.03
CA LEU A 103 7.82 15.22 0.94
C LEU A 103 9.32 15.03 0.74
N GLU A 104 9.78 13.81 0.42
CA GLU A 104 11.19 13.55 0.09
C GLU A 104 11.62 14.32 -1.15
N GLU A 105 10.81 14.32 -2.21
CA GLU A 105 11.05 15.09 -3.42
C GLU A 105 11.09 16.60 -3.13
N THR A 106 10.17 17.08 -2.30
CA THR A 106 10.14 18.49 -1.90
C THR A 106 11.37 18.87 -1.09
N LYS A 107 11.78 18.03 -0.13
CA LYS A 107 13.01 18.23 0.65
C LYS A 107 14.24 18.24 -0.25
N ALA A 108 14.32 17.34 -1.22
CA ALA A 108 15.42 17.29 -2.18
C ALA A 108 15.48 18.57 -3.01
N LYS A 109 14.35 19.05 -3.55
CA LYS A 109 14.27 20.31 -4.29
C LYS A 109 14.74 21.49 -3.46
N HIS A 110 14.28 21.63 -2.21
CA HIS A 110 14.70 22.71 -1.33
C HIS A 110 16.19 22.64 -0.97
N SER A 111 16.70 21.45 -0.68
CA SER A 111 18.12 21.22 -0.42
C SER A 111 19.00 21.60 -1.62
N HIS A 112 18.60 21.18 -2.83
CA HIS A 112 19.26 21.54 -4.08
C HIS A 112 19.20 23.06 -4.34
N ALA A 113 18.04 23.69 -4.17
CA ALA A 113 17.87 25.13 -4.36
C ALA A 113 18.72 25.94 -3.37
N ALA A 114 18.73 25.56 -2.09
CA ALA A 114 19.56 26.18 -1.06
C ALA A 114 21.06 26.06 -1.40
N ARG A 115 21.51 24.87 -1.82
CA ARG A 115 22.91 24.65 -2.21
C ARG A 115 23.29 25.44 -3.47
N GLN A 116 22.39 25.57 -4.44
CA GLN A 116 22.62 26.37 -5.65
C GLN A 116 22.66 27.87 -5.34
N GLN A 117 21.82 28.36 -4.42
CA GLN A 117 21.84 29.74 -3.98
C GLN A 117 23.13 30.09 -3.23
N GLN A 118 23.62 29.18 -2.38
CA GLN A 118 24.87 29.34 -1.66
C GLN A 118 26.08 29.40 -2.63
N LYS A 119 26.06 28.57 -3.68
CA LYS A 119 27.08 28.61 -4.74
C LYS A 119 27.07 29.94 -5.50
N ARG A 120 25.89 30.44 -5.89
CA ARG A 120 25.76 31.76 -6.54
C ARG A 120 26.25 32.91 -5.66
N GLN A 121 26.02 32.86 -4.35
CA GLN A 121 26.53 33.88 -3.42
C GLN A 121 28.06 33.85 -3.31
N GLN A 122 28.67 32.65 -3.29
CA GLN A 122 30.14 32.54 -3.31
C GLN A 122 30.74 33.05 -4.62
N GLU A 123 30.12 32.74 -5.77
CA GLU A 123 30.56 33.23 -7.09
C GLU A 123 30.46 34.76 -7.18
N HIS A 124 29.37 35.37 -6.68
CA HIS A 124 29.22 36.83 -6.64
C HIS A 124 30.25 37.51 -5.72
N ALA A 125 30.49 36.94 -4.53
CA ALA A 125 31.48 37.49 -3.59
C ALA A 125 32.91 37.41 -4.17
N ALA A 126 33.26 36.30 -4.82
CA ALA A 126 34.56 36.12 -5.46
C ALA A 126 34.75 37.07 -6.66
N ALA A 127 33.73 37.23 -7.51
CA ALA A 127 33.78 38.16 -8.64
C ALA A 127 33.95 39.61 -8.18
N GLN A 128 33.26 40.02 -7.10
CA GLN A 128 33.38 41.36 -6.55
C GLN A 128 34.78 41.63 -5.97
N GLN A 129 35.38 40.63 -5.34
CA GLN A 129 36.75 40.73 -4.81
C GLN A 129 37.80 40.83 -5.93
N GLN A 130 37.61 40.09 -7.03
CA GLN A 130 38.50 40.17 -8.19
C GLN A 130 38.39 41.52 -8.92
N GLN A 131 37.19 42.09 -9.01
CA GLN A 131 36.99 43.41 -9.64
C GLN A 131 37.58 44.55 -8.80
N GLN A 132 37.49 44.49 -7.47
CA GLN A 132 38.16 45.46 -6.59
C GLN A 132 39.68 45.34 -6.65
N ALA A 133 40.24 44.13 -6.70
CA ALA A 133 41.68 43.94 -6.86
C ALA A 133 42.19 44.48 -8.21
N ALA A 134 41.45 44.25 -9.30
CA ALA A 134 41.79 44.80 -10.62
C ALA A 134 41.70 46.33 -10.66
N ALA A 135 40.68 46.93 -10.05
CA ALA A 135 40.54 48.38 -9.97
C ALA A 135 41.66 49.04 -9.14
N ALA A 136 42.05 48.43 -8.01
CA ALA A 136 43.15 48.91 -7.18
C ALA A 136 44.50 48.83 -7.91
N ALA A 137 44.75 47.74 -8.65
CA ALA A 137 45.96 47.59 -9.46
C ALA A 137 46.04 48.63 -10.59
N ALA A 138 44.91 48.91 -11.27
CA ALA A 138 44.86 49.94 -12.30
C ALA A 138 45.13 51.35 -11.74
N GLN A 139 44.66 51.66 -10.53
CA GLN A 139 44.90 52.95 -9.87
C GLN A 139 46.38 53.16 -9.49
N GLN A 140 47.08 52.10 -9.06
CA GLN A 140 48.51 52.16 -8.78
C GLN A 140 49.34 52.39 -10.04
N GLN A 141 48.94 51.80 -11.17
CA GLN A 141 49.64 51.99 -12.44
C GLN A 141 49.45 53.42 -12.99
N GLN A 142 48.35 54.09 -12.66
CA GLN A 142 48.10 55.48 -13.08
C GLN A 142 48.91 56.53 -12.30
N GLN A 143 49.37 56.23 -11.07
CA GLN A 143 50.29 57.12 -10.32
C GLN A 143 51.75 57.01 -10.76
N GLN A 144 52.15 55.95 -11.47
CA GLN A 144 53.47 55.87 -12.13
C GLN A 144 53.47 56.42 -13.57
N ALA A 145 52.30 56.74 -14.13
CA ALA A 145 52.17 57.29 -15.49
C ALA A 145 51.92 58.81 -15.54
N ALA A 146 51.98 59.54 -14.41
CA ALA A 146 51.98 61.02 -14.39
C ALA A 146 53.34 61.64 -14.83
N GLY A 147 54.14 60.88 -15.58
CA GLY A 147 55.41 61.27 -16.18
C GLY A 147 55.57 60.79 -17.62
N ALA A 148 54.49 60.65 -18.38
CA ALA A 148 54.49 60.57 -19.86
C ALA A 148 53.03 60.73 -20.31
N GLY A 149 52.65 61.80 -21.00
CA GLY A 149 53.03 61.96 -22.39
C GLY A 149 51.79 61.73 -23.25
N VAL A 150 51.20 62.84 -23.68
CA VAL A 150 50.08 63.03 -24.60
C VAL A 150 50.10 62.09 -25.81
N GLY A 151 48.96 61.49 -26.16
CA GLY A 151 48.81 60.72 -27.40
C GLY A 151 47.34 60.41 -27.75
N VAL A 152 46.77 61.25 -28.60
CA VAL A 152 45.41 61.20 -29.17
C VAL A 152 45.27 60.06 -30.19
N GLY A 153 44.15 59.33 -30.16
CA GLY A 153 43.84 58.31 -31.17
C GLY A 153 42.40 57.82 -31.12
N SER A 154 41.53 58.53 -31.83
CA SER A 154 40.11 58.25 -32.12
C SER A 154 39.91 56.91 -32.86
N GLY A 155 38.86 56.17 -32.51
CA GLY A 155 38.47 54.93 -33.20
C GLY A 155 37.06 54.47 -32.80
N SER A 156 36.06 55.18 -33.32
CA SER A 156 34.63 54.90 -33.23
C SER A 156 34.23 53.59 -33.92
N GLY A 157 33.48 52.73 -33.23
CA GLY A 157 32.86 51.52 -33.79
C GLY A 157 31.53 51.24 -33.12
N SER A 158 30.47 51.89 -33.61
CA SER A 158 29.07 51.72 -33.24
C SER A 158 28.48 50.46 -33.90
N GLY A 159 27.86 49.59 -33.10
CA GLY A 159 27.06 48.47 -33.59
C GLY A 159 25.93 48.16 -32.61
N SER A 160 24.81 48.85 -32.80
CA SER A 160 23.52 48.64 -32.12
C SER A 160 22.59 47.76 -32.97
N ALA A 161 21.53 47.29 -32.29
CA ALA A 161 20.26 46.74 -32.79
C ALA A 161 20.20 45.19 -32.76
N ASP A 162 19.39 44.62 -31.85
CA ASP A 162 17.92 44.41 -31.97
C ASP A 162 17.69 43.11 -32.77
N GLY A 163 16.99 42.08 -32.34
CA GLY A 163 15.76 41.96 -31.56
C GLY A 163 15.14 40.61 -32.00
N GLY A 164 14.25 40.01 -31.22
CA GLY A 164 13.44 38.89 -31.70
C GLY A 164 13.28 37.72 -30.74
N ALA A 165 12.40 37.89 -29.76
CA ALA A 165 11.77 36.82 -29.02
C ALA A 165 10.38 36.54 -29.59
N THR A 166 10.12 35.32 -30.07
CA THR A 166 8.81 34.65 -30.18
C THR A 166 9.12 33.14 -30.06
N GLY A 167 8.65 32.37 -29.08
CA GLY A 167 7.25 32.04 -28.78
C GLY A 167 6.68 31.20 -29.94
N GLY A 168 6.51 29.87 -29.90
CA GLY A 168 6.36 28.94 -28.80
C GLY A 168 4.90 28.47 -28.71
N SER A 169 4.42 27.62 -29.64
CA SER A 169 3.20 26.83 -29.47
C SER A 169 3.24 25.54 -30.30
N SER A 170 3.69 24.46 -29.65
CA SER A 170 3.47 23.08 -30.10
C SER A 170 2.30 22.49 -29.32
N SER A 171 1.11 22.42 -29.93
CA SER A 171 -0.03 21.67 -29.40
C SER A 171 0.10 20.21 -29.82
N THR A 172 0.40 19.36 -28.85
CA THR A 172 0.39 17.90 -28.96
C THR A 172 -0.99 17.33 -28.68
N SER A 173 -1.33 16.36 -29.51
CA SER A 173 -2.39 15.35 -29.47
C SER A 173 -2.67 14.74 -28.09
N GLY A 174 -3.96 14.47 -27.85
CA GLY A 174 -4.51 13.68 -26.76
C GLY A 174 -6.02 13.59 -26.88
#